data_AF-A0A0E9LVX4-F1
#
_entry.id   AF-A0A0E9LVX4-F1
#
_cell.length_a   1.000
_cell.length_b   1.000
_cell.length_c   1.000
_cell.angle_alpha   90.00
_cell.angle_beta   90.00
_cell.angle_gamma   90.00
#
_symmetry.space_group_name_H-M   'P 1'
#
loop_
_entity.id
_entity.type
_entity.pdbx_description
1 polymer ?
#
loop_
_entity_poly.entity_id
_entity_poly.type
_entity_poly.pdbx_seq_one_letter_code
_entity_poly.pdbx_strand_id
1 'polypeptide(L)' 'MVLSLNGLHAQRHMETLDRGLIAVESGDGVFLSWRLQGYEWYGYTYNVYRDGVKINTEPW' A
#
# COMPACT_ATOMS: atom_id res chain seq x y z
N MET A 1 34.68 29.88 6.66
CA MET A 1 33.25 29.91 6.29
C MET A 1 32.80 28.47 6.15
N VAL A 2 31.98 27.95 7.07
CA VAL A 2 31.43 26.59 6.97
C VAL A 2 29.99 26.74 6.48
N LEU A 3 29.72 26.27 5.26
CA LEU A 3 28.35 26.17 4.75
C LEU A 3 27.75 24.86 5.24
N SER A 4 26.77 24.94 6.15
CA SER A 4 25.98 23.78 6.57
C SER A 4 24.84 23.55 5.56
N LEU A 5 24.82 22.37 4.94
CA LEU A 5 23.81 21.96 3.95
C LEU A 5 22.58 21.39 4.66
N ASN A 6 21.78 22.25 5.29
CA ASN A 6 20.49 21.84 5.84
C ASN A 6 19.49 21.67 4.67
N GLY A 7 19.28 20.44 4.23
CA GLY A 7 18.15 20.10 3.34
C GLY A 7 18.48 19.50 1.98
N LEU A 8 19.65 18.85 1.79
CA LEU A 8 19.88 18.04 0.59
C LEU A 8 19.05 16.75 0.65
N HIS A 9 17.76 16.85 0.35
CA HIS A 9 16.89 15.72 0.11
C HIS A 9 16.83 15.46 -1.40
N ALA A 10 17.33 14.30 -1.84
CA ALA A 10 17.19 13.84 -3.22
C ALA A 10 15.85 13.11 -3.47
N GLN A 11 15.07 12.86 -2.41
CA GLN A 11 13.77 12.22 -2.50
C GLN A 11 12.76 13.15 -3.18
N ARG A 12 12.00 12.61 -4.14
CA ARG A 12 10.94 13.35 -4.81
C ARG A 12 9.73 13.47 -3.89
N HIS A 13 9.09 14.64 -3.89
CA HIS A 13 7.75 14.78 -3.31
C HIS A 13 6.77 13.94 -4.14
N MET A 14 6.00 13.10 -3.47
CA MET A 14 5.00 12.21 -4.06
C MET A 14 3.67 12.42 -3.32
N GLU A 15 2.56 12.13 -3.99
CA GLU A 15 1.23 12.23 -3.39
C GLU A 15 1.05 11.25 -2.24
N THR A 16 0.24 11.63 -1.25
CA THR A 16 -0.25 10.69 -0.24
C THR A 16 -1.47 9.98 -0.80
N LEU A 17 -1.29 8.71 -1.16
CA LEU A 17 -2.35 7.88 -1.75
C LEU A 17 -2.96 6.97 -0.68
N ASP A 18 -4.25 6.72 -0.83
CA ASP A 18 -4.91 5.64 -0.09
C ASP A 18 -4.54 4.26 -0.69
N ARG A 19 -5.06 3.21 -0.05
CA ARG A 19 -4.90 1.83 -0.51
C ARG A 19 -5.46 1.57 -1.90
N GLY A 20 -6.39 2.39 -2.38
CA GLY A 20 -7.02 2.19 -3.69
C GLY A 20 -7.64 0.82 -3.86
N LEU A 21 -8.21 0.25 -2.79
CA LEU A 21 -8.82 -1.07 -2.83
C LEU A 21 -10.02 -1.03 -3.78
N ILE A 22 -10.01 -1.93 -4.77
CA ILE A 22 -11.14 -2.18 -5.67
C ILE A 22 -11.62 -3.62 -5.52
N ALA A 23 -12.92 -3.81 -5.74
CA ALA A 23 -13.56 -5.11 -5.78
C ALA A 23 -14.43 -5.17 -7.03
N VAL A 24 -14.19 -6.17 -7.88
CA VAL A 24 -14.89 -6.33 -9.16
C VAL A 24 -15.42 -7.76 -9.24
N GLU A 25 -16.72 -7.90 -9.47
CA GLU A 25 -17.33 -9.21 -9.72
C GLU A 25 -16.74 -9.82 -11.01
N SER A 26 -16.31 -11.08 -10.93
CA SER A 26 -15.68 -11.79 -12.04
C SER A 26 -16.00 -13.28 -11.97
N GLY A 27 -16.91 -13.72 -12.85
CA GLY A 27 -17.38 -15.11 -12.88
C GLY A 27 -17.96 -15.54 -11.53
N ASP A 28 -17.40 -16.60 -10.96
CA ASP A 28 -17.84 -17.18 -9.69
C ASP A 28 -17.24 -16.48 -8.44
N GLY A 29 -16.59 -15.32 -8.61
CA GLY A 29 -15.89 -14.66 -7.51
C GLY A 29 -15.77 -13.14 -7.64
N VAL A 30 -14.97 -12.56 -6.75
CA VAL A 30 -14.67 -11.13 -6.71
C VAL A 30 -13.16 -10.95 -6.81
N PHE A 31 -12.72 -10.27 -7.86
CA PHE A 31 -11.34 -9.85 -8.02
C PHE A 31 -11.06 -8.63 -7.12
N LEU A 32 -10.00 -8.72 -6.32
CA LEU A 32 -9.54 -7.65 -5.44
C LEU A 32 -8.17 -7.16 -5.89
N SER A 33 -7.98 -5.85 -5.91
CA SER A 33 -6.67 -5.23 -6.16
C SER A 33 -6.49 -3.98 -5.32
N TRP A 34 -5.26 -3.72 -4.88
CA TRP A 34 -4.88 -2.57 -4.06
C TRP A 34 -3.43 -2.16 -4.35
N ARG A 35 -3.05 -0.98 -3.86
CA ARG A 35 -1.70 -0.43 -4.04
C ARG A 35 -0.75 -0.93 -2.94
N LEU A 36 0.44 -1.35 -3.37
CA LEU A 36 1.65 -1.33 -2.56
C LEU A 36 2.20 0.10 -2.56
N GLN A 37 2.30 0.71 -1.39
CA GLN A 37 2.72 2.10 -1.25
C GLN A 37 4.25 2.21 -1.31
N GLY A 38 4.75 3.34 -1.83
CA GLY A 38 6.18 3.54 -2.05
C GLY A 38 7.04 3.57 -0.78
N TYR A 39 6.41 3.64 0.41
CA TYR A 39 7.10 3.59 1.70
C TYR A 39 7.02 2.21 2.37
N GLU A 40 6.34 1.23 1.77
CA GLU A 40 6.26 -0.12 2.30
C GLU A 40 7.53 -0.92 1.94
N TRP A 41 8.14 -1.55 2.94
CA TRP A 41 9.38 -2.30 2.79
C TRP A 41 9.13 -3.73 2.29
N TYR A 42 10.19 -4.46 1.97
CA TYR A 42 10.11 -5.88 1.61
C TYR A 42 9.45 -6.69 2.73
N GLY A 43 8.48 -7.55 2.35
CA GLY A 43 7.82 -8.48 3.27
C GLY A 43 6.53 -7.96 3.93
N TYR A 44 6.04 -6.78 3.55
CA TYR A 44 4.69 -6.35 3.94
C TYR A 44 3.65 -7.32 3.38
N THR A 45 2.76 -7.77 4.26
CA THR A 45 1.64 -8.67 3.94
C THR A 45 0.32 -8.06 4.41
N TYR A 46 -0.78 -8.58 3.89
CA TYR A 46 -2.11 -8.00 3.99
C TYR A 46 -3.10 -9.01 4.56
N ASN A 47 -3.93 -8.54 5.49
CA ASN A 47 -5.16 -9.22 5.86
C ASN A 47 -6.30 -8.62 5.05
N VAL A 48 -7.14 -9.48 4.48
CA VAL A 48 -8.32 -9.08 3.70
C VAL A 48 -9.55 -9.32 4.56
N TYR A 49 -10.44 -8.33 4.57
CA TYR A 49 -11.68 -8.38 5.34
C TYR A 49 -12.88 -8.17 4.41
N ARG A 50 -13.94 -8.96 4.61
CA ARG A 50 -15.24 -8.79 3.97
C ARG A 50 -16.28 -8.61 5.07
N ASP A 51 -17.04 -7.51 5.02
CA ASP A 51 -18.06 -7.17 6.03
C ASP A 51 -17.51 -7.19 7.47
N GLY A 52 -16.25 -6.76 7.65
CA GLY A 52 -15.55 -6.75 8.94
C GLY A 52 -14.96 -8.09 9.37
N VAL A 53 -15.15 -9.17 8.60
CA VAL A 53 -14.63 -10.51 8.91
C VAL A 53 -13.38 -10.81 8.08
N LYS A 54 -12.31 -11.26 8.73
CA LYS A 54 -11.06 -11.68 8.05
C LYS A 54 -11.32 -12.92 7.19
N ILE A 55 -10.88 -12.90 5.93
CA ILE A 55 -11.14 -14.00 4.98
C ILE A 55 -9.91 -14.83 4.60
N ASN A 56 -8.70 -14.27 4.70
CA ASN A 56 -7.47 -15.03 4.46
C ASN A 56 -7.00 -15.74 5.74
N THR A 57 -6.52 -16.98 5.62
CA THR A 57 -6.03 -17.75 6.77
C THR A 57 -4.70 -17.21 7.30
N GLU A 58 -3.84 -16.77 6.39
CA GLU A 58 -2.53 -16.17 6.68
C GLU A 58 -2.36 -14.88 5.86
N PRO A 59 -1.59 -13.89 6.36
CA PRO A 59 -1.32 -12.65 5.62
C PRO A 59 -0.65 -12.92 4.27
N TRP A 60 -1.12 -12.26 3.22
CA TRP A 60 -0.59 -12.39 1.84
C TRP A 60 0.24 -11.19 1.42
#